data_AF-A0A2I3GV58-F1
#
_entry.id   AF-A0A2I3GV58-F1
#
_cell.length_a   1.000
_cell.length_b   1.000
_cell.length_c   1.000
_cell.angle_alpha   90.00
_cell.angle_beta   90.00
_cell.angle_gamma   90.00
#
_symmetry.space_group_name_H-M   'P 1'
#
loop_
_entity.id
_entity.type
_entity.pdbx_description
1 polymer ?
#
loop_
_entity_poly.entity_id
_entity_poly.type
_entity_poly.pdbx_seq_one_letter_code
_entity_poly.pdbx_strand_id
1 'polypeptide(L)' 'MLPKPGTYYLPWEVSAGQVPDGSRLCLYDMIRSRVTLMAQHGSDQHQVLVCTKLVEPFHAQVGSLYIVLGEL' A
#
# COMPACT_ATOMS: atom_id res chain seq x y z
N MET A 1 13.23 5.87 -22.91
CA MET A 1 12.28 4.79 -22.59
C MET A 1 11.58 5.17 -21.30
N LEU A 2 10.25 5.02 -21.24
CA LEU A 2 9.44 5.37 -20.07
C LEU A 2 8.99 4.08 -19.35
N PRO A 3 8.72 4.14 -18.04
CA PRO A 3 8.17 2.99 -17.31
C PRO A 3 6.78 2.62 -17.83
N LYS A 4 6.33 1.40 -17.52
CA LYS A 4 4.95 0.99 -17.76
C LYS A 4 4.00 1.89 -16.94
N PRO A 5 2.79 2.18 -17.44
CA PRO A 5 1.81 2.94 -16.68
C PRO A 5 1.39 2.17 -15.43
N GLY A 6 1.21 2.90 -14.32
CA GLY A 6 0.62 2.35 -13.11
C GLY A 6 -0.85 2.06 -13.33
N THR A 7 -1.21 0.79 -13.39
CA THR A 7 -2.62 0.38 -13.41
C THR A 7 -3.16 0.44 -12.00
N TYR A 8 -4.38 0.96 -11.83
CA TYR A 8 -5.03 0.96 -10.52
C TYR A 8 -5.38 -0.46 -10.13
N TYR A 9 -4.87 -0.87 -8.97
CA TYR A 9 -5.24 -2.12 -8.30
C TYR A 9 -5.76 -1.80 -6.91
N LEU A 10 -6.70 -2.62 -6.45
CA LEU A 10 -7.26 -2.54 -5.11
C LEU A 10 -6.38 -3.38 -4.17
N PRO A 11 -6.34 -3.06 -2.87
CA PRO A 11 -5.32 -3.62 -1.97
C PRO A 11 -5.39 -5.15 -1.85
N TRP A 12 -6.59 -5.68 -1.97
CA TRP A 12 -6.85 -7.11 -2.00
C TRP A 12 -6.82 -7.72 -3.39
N GLU A 13 -6.73 -6.97 -4.48
CA GLU A 13 -6.30 -7.51 -5.78
C GLU A 13 -4.81 -7.85 -5.75
N VAL A 14 -4.05 -7.03 -5.03
CA VAL A 14 -2.63 -7.24 -4.78
C VAL A 14 -2.38 -8.42 -3.83
N SER A 15 -3.28 -8.64 -2.85
CA SER A 15 -3.13 -9.72 -1.87
C SER A 15 -3.99 -10.98 -2.12
N ALA A 16 -5.05 -10.93 -2.93
CA ALA A 16 -6.00 -12.03 -3.16
C ALA A 16 -6.85 -12.00 -4.46
N GLY A 17 -6.90 -10.91 -5.25
CA GLY A 17 -7.46 -10.86 -6.60
C GLY A 17 -8.76 -10.07 -6.94
N GLN A 18 -9.56 -9.42 -6.06
CA GLN A 18 -10.81 -8.69 -6.50
C GLN A 18 -11.48 -7.62 -5.56
N VAL A 19 -11.52 -6.31 -5.92
CA VAL A 19 -12.41 -5.08 -5.65
C VAL A 19 -13.33 -4.86 -4.38
N PRO A 20 -13.61 -3.63 -3.77
CA PRO A 20 -12.92 -2.31 -3.63
C PRO A 20 -12.77 -1.64 -2.19
N ASP A 21 -11.65 -0.92 -1.91
CA ASP A 21 -11.46 0.36 -1.16
C ASP A 21 -10.01 0.53 -0.63
N GLY A 22 -9.51 1.77 -0.58
CA GLY A 22 -8.09 2.10 -0.36
C GLY A 22 -7.45 1.59 0.95
N SER A 23 -6.12 1.48 0.97
CA SER A 23 -5.39 0.96 2.13
C SER A 23 -5.03 2.05 3.14
N ARG A 24 -5.23 1.77 4.43
CA ARG A 24 -4.83 2.62 5.55
C ARG A 24 -3.46 2.24 6.10
N LEU A 25 -2.63 3.22 6.44
CA LEU A 25 -1.34 2.96 7.09
C LEU A 25 -1.57 2.43 8.51
N CYS A 26 -1.05 1.23 8.77
CA CYS A 26 -1.14 0.59 10.09
C CYS A 26 0.20 0.67 10.84
N LEU A 27 1.30 0.40 10.14
CA LEU A 27 2.65 0.38 10.71
C LEU A 27 3.67 0.95 9.72
N TYR A 28 4.65 1.67 10.24
CA TYR A 28 5.83 2.09 9.49
C TYR A 28 7.09 1.71 10.28
N ASP A 29 7.89 0.81 9.72
CA ASP A 29 9.22 0.45 10.21
C ASP A 29 10.26 1.26 9.43
N MET A 30 10.75 2.33 10.06
CA MET A 30 11.74 3.22 9.45
C MET A 30 13.12 2.58 9.33
N ILE A 31 13.48 1.61 10.19
CA ILE A 31 14.77 0.92 10.13
C ILE A 31 14.83 0.05 8.86
N ARG A 32 13.69 -0.54 8.50
CA ARG A 32 13.57 -1.40 7.31
C ARG A 32 13.06 -0.66 6.06
N SER A 33 12.75 0.63 6.17
CA SER A 33 12.06 1.40 5.13
C SER A 33 10.85 0.65 4.59
N ARG A 34 9.95 0.22 5.50
CA ARG A 34 8.80 -0.63 5.17
C ARG A 34 7.52 -0.14 5.83
N VAL A 35 6.49 0.03 5.03
CA VAL A 35 5.12 0.33 5.47
C VAL A 35 4.24 -0.90 5.33
N THR A 36 3.37 -1.09 6.31
CA THR A 36 2.23 -2.00 6.25
C THR A 36 0.97 -1.19 6.06
N LEU A 37 0.33 -1.36 4.90
CA LEU A 37 -0.99 -0.84 4.64
C LEU A 37 -2.04 -1.96 4.82
N MET A 38 -3.16 -1.64 5.46
CA MET A 38 -4.26 -2.56 5.68
C MET A 38 -5.52 -2.04 5.00
N ALA A 39 -6.28 -2.93 4.39
CA ALA A 39 -7.60 -2.62 3.85
C ALA A 39 -8.62 -3.64 4.38
N GLN A 40 -9.85 -3.19 4.63
CA GLN A 40 -10.94 -4.06 5.05
C GLN A 40 -11.82 -4.37 3.83
N HIS A 41 -12.13 -5.64 3.63
CA HIS A 41 -13.06 -6.09 2.60
C HIS A 41 -14.07 -7.04 3.26
N GLY A 42 -15.27 -6.53 3.55
CA GLY A 42 -16.24 -7.25 4.37
C GLY A 42 -15.70 -7.53 5.77
N SER A 43 -15.62 -8.81 6.15
CA SER A 43 -15.03 -9.25 7.42
C SER A 43 -13.52 -9.55 7.32
N ASP A 44 -12.96 -9.54 6.12
CA ASP A 44 -11.57 -9.89 5.87
C ASP A 44 -10.66 -8.66 5.92
N GLN A 45 -9.43 -8.88 6.39
CA GLN A 45 -8.41 -7.84 6.47
C GLN A 45 -7.25 -8.20 5.54
N HIS A 46 -6.92 -7.29 4.63
CA HIS A 46 -5.91 -7.48 3.60
C HIS A 46 -4.70 -6.60 3.85
N GLN A 47 -3.50 -7.19 3.70
CA GLN A 47 -2.23 -6.53 3.94
C GLN A 47 -1.50 -6.26 2.64
N VAL A 48 -0.96 -5.04 2.49
CA VAL A 48 -0.02 -4.67 1.44
C VAL A 48 1.27 -4.15 2.09
N LEU A 49 2.39 -4.79 1.77
CA LEU A 49 3.71 -4.37 2.21
C LEU A 49 4.34 -3.44 1.16
N VAL A 50 4.86 -2.30 1.61
CA VAL A 50 5.42 -1.28 0.73
C VAL A 50 6.84 -0.95 1.16
N CYS A 51 7.77 -0.99 0.20
CA CYS A 51 9.14 -0.50 0.40
C CYS A 51 9.17 1.02 0.20
N THR A 52 9.62 1.78 1.20
CA THR A 52 9.60 3.25 1.18
C THR A 52 10.94 3.90 0.86
N LYS A 53 11.98 3.09 0.56
CA LYS A 53 13.35 3.58 0.32
C LYS A 53 13.50 4.69 -0.72
N LEU A 54 12.58 4.77 -1.69
CA LEU A 54 12.63 5.75 -2.78
C LEU A 54 11.73 6.97 -2.55
N VAL A 55 10.92 6.97 -1.49
CA VAL A 55 9.90 8.00 -1.22
C VAL A 55 10.04 8.60 0.19
N GLU A 56 11.11 8.25 0.90
CA GLU A 56 11.47 8.87 2.17
C GLU A 56 12.14 10.24 1.94
N PRO A 57 11.82 11.28 2.75
CA PRO A 57 10.78 11.30 3.79
C PRO A 57 9.37 11.52 3.22
N PHE A 58 8.36 10.95 3.87
CA PHE A 58 6.95 11.21 3.61
C PHE A 58 6.17 11.36 4.92
N HIS A 59 4.98 11.97 4.87
CA HIS A 59 4.11 12.10 6.03
C HIS A 59 3.50 10.74 6.38
N ALA A 60 4.01 10.06 7.40
CA ALA A 60 3.52 8.77 7.88
C ALA A 60 2.49 8.95 9.01
N GLN A 61 1.20 8.83 8.68
CA GLN A 61 0.09 9.00 9.61
C GLN A 61 -0.72 7.71 9.70
N VAL A 62 -0.70 7.11 10.89
CA VAL A 62 -1.46 5.88 11.19
C VAL A 62 -2.96 6.16 11.03
N GLY A 63 -3.65 5.26 10.34
CA GLY A 63 -5.07 5.34 10.03
C GLY A 63 -5.42 6.18 8.79
N SER A 64 -4.49 6.97 8.25
CA SER A 64 -4.72 7.70 6.99
C SER A 64 -4.69 6.75 5.79
N LEU A 65 -5.45 7.09 4.76
CA LEU A 65 -5.45 6.39 3.47
C LEU A 65 -4.22 6.79 2.65
N TYR A 66 -3.63 5.81 1.96
CA TYR A 66 -2.50 6.01 1.06
C TYR A 66 -2.75 5.35 -0.29
N ILE A 67 -2.25 6.00 -1.34
CA ILE A 67 -2.14 5.43 -2.70
C ILE A 67 -0.65 5.20 -2.95
N VAL A 68 -0.32 4.03 -3.47
CA VAL A 68 1.06 3.63 -3.78
C VAL A 68 1.16 3.35 -5.27
N LEU A 69 2.22 3.90 -5.87
CA LEU A 69 2.60 3.64 -7.25
C LEU A 69 3.99 3.02 -7.24
N GLY A 70 4.11 1.80 -7.77
CA GLY A 70 5.36 1.06 -7.79
C GLY A 70 5.22 -0.27 -8.52
N GLU A 71 6.24 -1.10 -8.37
CA GLU A 71 6.24 -2.47 -8.85
C GLU A 71 5.84 -3.42 -7.72
N LEU A 72 5.09 -4.48 -8.06
CA LEU A 72 4.64 -5.52 -7.12
C LEU A 72 5.69 -6.63 -6.97
#